data_AF-A0A975BAU6-F1
#
_entry.id   AF-A0A975BAU6-F1
#
_cell.length_a   1.000
_cell.length_b   1.000
_cell.length_c   1.000
_cell.angle_alpha   90.00
_cell.angle_beta   90.00
_cell.angle_gamma   90.00
#
_symmetry.space_group_name_H-M   'P 1'
#
loop_
_entity.id
_entity.type
_entity.pdbx_description
1 polymer ?
#
loop_
_entity_poly.entity_id
_entity_poly.type
_entity_poly.pdbx_seq_one_letter_code
_entity_poly.pdbx_strand_id
1 'polypeptide(L)' 'MKFFNTAGPVNCKDHYCLPPLKRFNLEELLYLIDDKKYFVLHAPRQTGKTSCLPALMKYFKGCLI' A
#
# COMPACT_ATOMS: atom_id res chain seq x y z
N MET A 1 8.47 -17.85 -13.39
CA MET A 1 7.92 -16.74 -14.21
C MET A 1 7.03 -15.90 -13.30
N LYS A 2 7.10 -14.56 -13.34
CA LYS A 2 6.27 -13.70 -12.49
C LYS A 2 4.82 -13.62 -13.01
N PHE A 3 3.86 -13.40 -12.12
CA PHE A 3 2.44 -13.25 -12.46
C PHE A 3 1.78 -12.10 -11.67
N PHE A 4 0.58 -11.67 -12.09
CA PHE A 4 -0.18 -10.66 -11.35
C PHE A 4 -0.99 -11.32 -10.23
N ASN A 5 -0.76 -10.89 -9.00
CA ASN A 5 -1.57 -11.33 -7.86
C ASN A 5 -2.85 -10.51 -7.75
N THR A 6 -3.98 -11.20 -7.58
CA THR A 6 -5.32 -10.60 -7.46
C THR A 6 -5.89 -10.69 -6.05
N ALA A 7 -5.24 -11.40 -5.12
CA ALA A 7 -5.72 -11.58 -3.76
C ALA A 7 -4.59 -11.49 -2.72
N GLY A 8 -4.82 -10.77 -1.63
CA GLY A 8 -3.82 -10.60 -0.57
C GLY A 8 -2.67 -9.64 -0.92
N PRO A 9 -1.60 -9.61 -0.11
CA PRO A 9 -0.42 -8.78 -0.36
C PRO A 9 0.40 -9.23 -1.58
N VAL A 10 1.00 -8.28 -2.30
CA VAL A 10 1.93 -8.58 -3.39
C VAL A 10 3.31 -8.95 -2.84
N ASN A 11 3.79 -10.17 -3.10
CA ASN A 11 5.18 -10.56 -2.93
C ASN A 11 6.00 -10.24 -4.19
N CYS A 12 6.91 -9.27 -4.14
CA CYS A 12 7.68 -8.86 -5.32
C CYS A 12 8.67 -9.93 -5.86
N LYS A 13 8.95 -11.00 -5.08
CA LYS A 13 9.73 -12.15 -5.58
C LYS A 13 8.96 -12.92 -6.65
N ASP A 14 7.68 -13.17 -6.38
CA ASP A 14 6.83 -14.05 -7.20
C ASP A 14 5.91 -13.28 -8.15
N HIS A 15 5.59 -12.02 -7.81
CA HIS A 15 4.59 -11.22 -8.51
C HIS A 15 5.18 -10.00 -9.22
N TYR A 16 4.47 -9.51 -10.25
CA TYR A 16 4.70 -8.17 -10.76
C TYR A 16 4.36 -7.12 -9.70
N CYS A 17 5.35 -6.30 -9.33
CA CYS A 17 5.24 -5.33 -8.26
C CYS A 17 5.19 -3.91 -8.83
N LEU A 18 4.13 -3.18 -8.50
CA LEU A 18 4.05 -1.74 -8.69
C LEU A 18 4.37 -1.05 -7.36
N PRO A 19 5.00 0.14 -7.36
CA PRO A 19 5.33 0.86 -6.14
C PRO A 19 4.08 1.12 -5.28
N PRO A 20 3.92 0.48 -4.10
CA PRO A 20 2.65 0.50 -3.36
C PRO A 20 2.32 1.88 -2.80
N LEU A 21 3.32 2.67 -2.38
CA LEU A 21 3.12 4.03 -1.85
C LEU A 21 2.69 5.04 -2.93
N LYS A 22 2.85 4.72 -4.22
CA LYS A 22 2.37 5.57 -5.33
C LYS A 22 0.91 5.27 -5.72
N ARG A 23 0.26 4.30 -5.06
CA ARG A 23 -1.11 3.84 -5.42
C ARG A 23 -2.23 4.56 -4.66
N PHE A 24 -1.88 5.43 -3.73
CA PHE A 24 -2.81 6.26 -2.97
C PHE A 24 -2.15 7.61 -2.69
N ASN A 25 -2.96 8.59 -2.28
CA ASN A 25 -2.46 9.91 -1.90
C ASN A 25 -1.74 9.81 -0.54
N LEU A 26 -0.42 9.61 -0.57
CA LEU A 26 0.38 9.46 0.64
C LEU A 26 0.37 10.75 1.48
N GLU A 27 0.46 11.91 0.84
CA GLU A 27 0.50 13.21 1.53
C GLU A 27 -0.77 13.45 2.35
N GLU A 28 -1.94 13.26 1.73
CA GLU A 28 -3.24 13.37 2.42
C GLU A 28 -3.35 12.36 3.58
N LEU A 29 -2.87 11.14 3.37
CA LEU A 29 -2.93 10.10 4.40
C LEU A 29 -1.99 10.41 5.58
N LEU A 30 -0.81 10.99 5.32
CA LEU A 30 0.09 11.48 6.36
C LEU A 30 -0.55 12.62 7.15
N TYR A 31 -1.23 13.54 6.48
CA TYR A 31 -1.97 14.63 7.14
C TYR A 31 -3.07 14.09 8.08
N LEU A 32 -3.84 13.09 7.63
CA LEU A 32 -4.88 12.46 8.47
C LEU A 32 -4.28 11.75 9.69
N ILE A 33 -3.12 11.12 9.55
CA ILE A 33 -2.43 10.45 10.65
C ILE A 33 -1.88 11.45 11.67
N ASP A 34 -1.29 12.55 11.21
CA ASP A 34 -0.77 13.63 12.07
C ASP A 34 -1.91 14.23 12.93
N ASP A 35 -3.08 14.45 12.31
CA ASP A 35 -4.31 14.87 12.96
C ASP A 35 -4.99 13.79 13.82
N LYS A 36 -4.41 12.57 13.93
CA LYS A 36 -4.96 11.41 14.66
C LYS A 36 -6.38 11.01 14.21
N LYS A 37 -6.68 11.17 12.93
CA LYS A 37 -7.98 10.83 12.33
C LYS A 37 -8.03 9.37 11.86
N TYR A 38 -9.21 8.78 11.94
CA TYR A 38 -9.50 7.52 11.26
C TYR A 38 -9.77 7.80 9.77
N PHE A 39 -9.33 6.90 8.90
CA PHE A 39 -9.56 6.98 7.46
C PHE A 39 -9.95 5.61 6.88
N VAL A 40 -10.65 5.64 5.75
CA VAL A 40 -11.00 4.46 4.97
C VAL A 40 -10.31 4.54 3.62
N LEU A 41 -9.53 3.52 3.27
CA LEU A 41 -8.93 3.43 1.94
C LEU A 41 -9.97 2.89 0.94
N HIS A 42 -10.75 3.80 0.35
CA HIS A 42 -11.77 3.44 -0.64
C HIS A 42 -11.18 3.36 -2.06
N ALA A 43 -11.31 2.20 -2.70
CA ALA A 43 -10.91 1.97 -4.09
C ALA A 43 -11.60 0.71 -4.66
N PRO A 44 -11.71 0.53 -5.99
CA PRO A 44 -12.27 -0.68 -6.61
C PRO A 44 -11.62 -2.00 -6.15
N ARG A 45 -12.25 -3.15 -6.36
CA ARG A 45 -11.65 -4.46 -6.01
C ARG A 45 -10.30 -4.65 -6.71
N GLN A 46 -9.38 -5.37 -6.04
CA GLN A 46 -8.06 -5.76 -6.58
C GLN A 46 -7.11 -4.60 -6.95
N THR A 47 -7.35 -3.41 -6.40
CA THR A 47 -6.50 -2.20 -6.58
C THR A 47 -5.27 -2.13 -5.70
N GLY A 48 -4.93 -3.22 -4.99
CA GLY A 48 -3.72 -3.29 -4.17
C GLY A 48 -3.85 -2.69 -2.76
N LYS A 49 -5.05 -2.36 -2.29
CA LYS A 49 -5.30 -1.86 -0.90
C LYS A 49 -4.59 -2.69 0.17
N THR A 50 -4.68 -4.02 0.06
CA THR A 50 -4.04 -4.97 0.98
C THR A 50 -2.51 -4.93 0.95
N SER A 51 -1.91 -4.46 -0.15
CA SER A 51 -0.45 -4.27 -0.28
C SER A 51 -0.01 -2.87 0.16
N CYS A 52 -0.88 -1.87 0.01
CA CYS A 52 -0.61 -0.49 0.38
C CYS A 52 -0.44 -0.30 1.90
N LEU A 53 -1.31 -0.91 2.72
CA LEU A 53 -1.25 -0.75 4.19
C LEU A 53 0.03 -1.30 4.83
N PRO A 54 0.52 -2.52 4.47
CA PRO A 54 1.83 -2.98 4.95
C PRO A 54 3.00 -2.11 4.47
N ALA A 55 2.92 -1.57 3.25
CA ALA A 55 3.95 -0.66 2.74
C ALA A 55 3.97 0.65 3.53
N LEU A 56 2.80 1.21 3.87
CA LEU A 56 2.67 2.37 4.74
C LEU A 56 3.27 2.09 6.14
N MET A 57 2.99 0.93 6.73
CA MET A 57 3.61 0.54 8.00
C MET A 57 5.15 0.50 7.91
N LYS A 58 5.69 -0.06 6.81
CA LYS A 58 7.15 -0.11 6.59
C LYS A 58 7.76 1.28 6.39
N TYR A 59 7.05 2.18 5.70
CA TYR A 59 7.45 3.58 5.54
C TYR A 59 7.67 4.26 6.89
N PHE A 60 6.74 4.11 7.84
CA PHE A 60 6.90 4.66 9.20
C PHE A 60 8.02 4.00 10.00
N LYS A 61 8.32 2.72 9.73
CA LYS A 61 9.44 2.00 10.37
C LYS A 61 10.81 2.35 9.76
N GLY A 62 10.87 3.26 8.78
CA GLY A 62 12.12 3.61 8.09
C GLY A 62 12.72 2.46 7.26
N CYS A 63 11.91 1.44 6.94
CA CYS A 63 12.37 0.25 6.23
C CYS A 63 11.98 0.37 4.75
N LEU A 64 12.95 0.69 3.89
CA LEU A 64 12.77 0.73 2.43
C LEU A 64 12.55 -0.69 1.89
N ILE A 65 11.53 -0.82 1.03
CA ILE A 65 11.17 -2.04 0.28
C ILE A 65 12.12 -2.27 -0.89
#